data_AF-A0A4R3JDE8-F1
#
_entry.id   AF-A0A4R3JDE8-F1
#
_cell.length_a   1.000
_cell.length_b   1.000
_cell.length_c   1.000
_cell.angle_alpha   90.00
_cell.angle_beta   90.00
_cell.angle_gamma   90.00
#
_symmetry.space_group_name_H-M   'P 1'
#
loop_
_entity.id
_entity.type
_entity.pdbx_description
1 polymer ?
#
loop_
_entity_poly.entity_id
_entity_poly.type
_entity_poly.pdbx_seq_one_letter_code
_entity_poly.pdbx_strand_id
1 'polypeptide(L)'
;MSTRIGKLTVFFEEPFGVGVFEQIEDGKLSVSKVTFGAEPKDCEIYEYVLKYYNSLHFSPAIETVVKEEVKNPKKRQKEIHKQMSAKGIGTKS
;
A
#
# COMPACT_ATOMS: atom_id res chain seq x y z
N MET A 1 -22.28 -8.86 7.86
CA MET A 1 -21.62 -8.35 6.64
C MET A 1 -20.13 -8.36 6.93
N SER A 2 -19.32 -9.06 6.14
CA SER A 2 -17.87 -9.04 6.30
C SER A 2 -17.34 -7.66 5.90
N THR A 3 -16.51 -7.04 6.73
CA THR A 3 -15.87 -5.77 6.43
C THR A 3 -14.56 -6.06 5.71
N ARG A 4 -14.49 -5.75 4.42
CA ARG A 4 -13.24 -5.79 3.64
C ARG A 4 -12.55 -4.43 3.71
N ILE A 5 -11.30 -4.41 4.14
CA ILE A 5 -10.46 -3.20 4.17
C ILE A 5 -9.38 -3.35 3.10
N GLY A 6 -9.28 -2.37 2.20
CA GLY A 6 -8.26 -2.32 1.15
C GLY A 6 -7.30 -1.16 1.36
N LYS A 7 -6.01 -1.38 1.16
CA LYS A 7 -4.97 -0.36 1.18
C LYS A 7 -4.04 -0.54 -0.01
N LEU A 8 -3.74 0.56 -0.71
CA LEU A 8 -2.73 0.60 -1.76
C LEU A 8 -1.55 1.43 -1.26
N THR A 9 -0.36 0.84 -1.27
CA THR A 9 0.90 1.56 -1.03
C THR A 9 1.67 1.62 -2.34
N VAL A 10 1.93 2.82 -2.85
CA VAL A 10 2.77 3.03 -4.03
C VAL A 10 4.11 3.59 -3.57
N PHE A 11 5.20 3.02 -4.07
CA PHE A 11 6.55 3.52 -3.83
C PHE A 11 7.40 3.38 -5.09
N PHE A 12 8.43 4.23 -5.17
CA PHE A 12 9.43 4.14 -6.21
C PHE A 12 10.60 3.26 -5.75
N GLU A 13 10.92 2.26 -6.57
CA GLU A 13 12.08 1.37 -6.49
C GLU A 13 12.77 1.42 -7.85
N GLU A 14 13.80 2.27 -7.99
CA GLU A 14 14.40 2.64 -9.28
C GLU A 14 14.72 1.42 -10.16
N PRO A 15 14.31 1.42 -11.45
CA PRO A 15 13.59 2.46 -12.20
C PRO A 15 12.05 2.36 -12.15
N PHE A 16 11.50 1.56 -11.24
CA PHE A 16 10.11 1.14 -11.27
C PHE A 16 9.21 1.77 -10.19
N GLY A 17 8.04 2.24 -10.60
CA GLY A 17 6.91 2.46 -9.69
C GLY A 17 6.26 1.14 -9.32
N VAL A 18 6.22 0.81 -8.03
CA VAL A 18 5.65 -0.44 -7.50
C VAL A 18 4.44 -0.12 -6.62
N GLY A 19 3.32 -0.77 -6.90
CA GLY A 19 2.11 -0.76 -6.09
C GLY A 19 1.94 -2.07 -5.33
N VAL A 20 1.70 -1.97 -4.02
CA VAL A 20 1.35 -3.11 -3.17
C VAL A 20 -0.07 -2.92 -2.68
N PHE A 21 -0.95 -3.82 -3.11
CA PHE A 21 -2.34 -3.91 -2.68
C PHE A 21 -2.43 -4.85 -1.50
N GLU A 22 -2.88 -4.33 -0.36
CA GLU A 22 -3.19 -5.08 0.84
C GLU A 22 -4.71 -5.18 0.96
N GLN A 23 -5.23 -6.39 1.12
CA GLN A 23 -6.63 -6.66 1.36
C GLN A 23 -6.79 -7.45 2.64
N ILE A 24 -7.59 -6.93 3.57
CA ILE A 24 -7.93 -7.61 4.82
C ILE A 24 -9.41 -7.97 4.78
N GLU A 25 -9.71 -9.25 4.91
CA GLU A 25 -11.06 -9.79 4.97
C GLU A 25 -11.11 -10.89 6.04
N ASP A 26 -12.06 -10.80 6.98
CA ASP A 26 -12.22 -11.74 8.09
C ASP A 26 -10.93 -12.02 8.88
N GLY A 27 -10.09 -10.99 9.09
CA GLY A 27 -8.82 -11.11 9.81
C GLY A 27 -7.70 -11.80 9.01
N LYS A 28 -7.89 -12.02 7.71
CA LYS A 28 -6.88 -12.57 6.82
C LYS A 28 -6.38 -11.52 5.85
N LEU A 29 -5.06 -11.40 5.74
CA LEU A 29 -4.36 -10.53 4.81
C LEU A 29 -4.06 -11.27 3.51
N SER A 30 -4.43 -10.68 2.39
CA SER A 30 -4.00 -11.09 1.05
C SER A 30 -3.32 -9.90 0.38
N VAL A 31 -2.23 -10.16 -0.35
CA VAL A 31 -1.42 -9.09 -0.95
C VAL A 31 -1.25 -9.33 -2.45
N SER A 32 -1.28 -8.26 -3.25
CA SER A 32 -0.91 -8.30 -4.67
C SER A 32 0.10 -7.21 -5.00
N LYS A 33 1.15 -7.56 -5.75
CA LYS A 33 2.17 -6.60 -6.22
C LYS A 33 1.93 -6.30 -7.70
N VAL A 34 1.93 -5.01 -8.04
CA VAL A 34 1.85 -4.50 -9.40
C VAL A 34 3.05 -3.62 -9.67
N THR A 35 3.66 -3.76 -10.84
CA THR A 35 4.72 -2.87 -11.32
C THR A 35 4.14 -1.97 -12.39
N PHE A 36 4.13 -0.66 -12.17
CA PHE A 36 3.57 0.35 -13.08
C PHE A 36 4.53 0.79 -14.19
N GLY A 37 5.81 0.41 -14.12
CA GLY A 37 6.83 0.91 -15.04
C GLY A 37 7.47 2.16 -14.45
N ALA A 38 7.46 3.30 -15.14
CA ALA A 38 7.94 4.56 -14.58
C ALA A 38 7.11 4.98 -13.34
N GLU A 39 7.54 6.03 -12.64
CA GLU A 39 6.77 6.62 -11.54
C GLU A 39 5.35 7.02 -12.04
N PRO A 40 4.28 6.36 -11.57
CA PRO A 40 2.94 6.59 -12.09
C PRO A 40 2.36 7.87 -11.48
N LYS A 41 1.57 8.60 -12.27
CA LYS A 41 0.80 9.74 -11.77
C LYS A 41 -0.41 9.27 -10.98
N ASP A 42 -0.90 10.12 -10.08
CA ASP A 42 -2.10 9.84 -9.28
C ASP A 42 -3.31 9.45 -10.13
N CYS A 43 -3.50 10.09 -11.29
CA CYS A 43 -4.58 9.76 -12.22
C CYS A 43 -4.42 8.36 -12.84
N GLU A 44 -3.19 7.96 -13.19
CA GLU A 44 -2.88 6.65 -13.75
C GLU A 44 -3.11 5.55 -12.71
N ILE A 45 -2.71 5.79 -11.46
CA ILE A 45 -2.99 4.90 -10.33
C ILE A 45 -4.51 4.74 -10.17
N TYR A 46 -5.26 5.84 -10.15
CA TYR A 46 -6.71 5.79 -9.96
C TYR A 46 -7.42 5.02 -11.09
N GLU A 47 -7.07 5.31 -12.35
CA GLU A 47 -7.60 4.55 -13.49
C GLU A 47 -7.24 3.07 -13.43
N TYR A 48 -6.00 2.76 -13.05
CA TYR A 48 -5.56 1.38 -12.91
C TYR A 48 -6.39 0.63 -11.87
N VAL A 49 -6.62 1.24 -10.71
CA VAL A 49 -7.45 0.64 -9.66
C VAL A 49 -8.87 0.40 -10.17
N LEU A 50 -9.49 1.38 -10.83
CA LEU A 50 -10.86 1.23 -11.36
C LEU A 50 -10.97 0.10 -12.40
N LYS A 51 -9.96 -0.03 -13.28
CA LYS A 51 -9.99 -0.97 -14.40
C LYS A 51 -9.54 -2.39 -14.00
N TYR A 52 -8.53 -2.51 -13.14
CA TYR A 52 -7.80 -3.76 -12.94
C TYR A 52 -7.88 -4.35 -11.53
N TYR A 53 -8.45 -3.64 -10.53
CA TYR A 53 -8.46 -4.13 -9.14
C TYR A 53 -9.11 -5.51 -8.99
N ASN A 54 -10.24 -5.75 -9.66
CA ASN A 54 -10.94 -7.04 -9.60
C ASN A 54 -10.20 -8.18 -10.33
N SER A 55 -9.20 -7.85 -11.16
CA SER A 55 -8.37 -8.80 -11.89
C SER A 55 -7.03 -9.06 -11.21
N LEU A 56 -6.77 -8.43 -10.06
CA LEU A 56 -5.52 -8.64 -9.32
C LEU A 56 -5.44 -10.05 -8.76
N HIS A 57 -4.28 -10.68 -8.98
CA HIS A 57 -3.97 -11.97 -8.37
C HIS A 57 -3.39 -11.73 -6.97
N PHE A 58 -4.19 -12.03 -5.96
CA PHE A 58 -3.77 -11.94 -4.57
C PHE A 58 -3.05 -13.22 -4.13
N SER A 59 -2.11 -13.06 -3.20
CA SER A 59 -1.46 -14.15 -2.50
C SER A 59 -2.46 -14.97 -1.67
N PRO A 60 -2.07 -16.18 -1.23
CA PRO A 60 -2.83 -16.90 -0.22
C PRO A 60 -3.08 -16.02 1.01
N ALA A 61 -4.27 -16.18 1.59
CA ALA A 61 -4.70 -15.40 2.73
C ALA A 61 -3.95 -15.87 3.99
N ILE A 62 -3.25 -14.96 4.65
CA ILE A 62 -2.46 -15.23 5.86
C ILE A 62 -3.18 -14.59 7.05
N GLU A 63 -3.25 -15.28 8.18
CA GLU A 63 -3.81 -14.71 9.42
C GLU A 63 -3.03 -13.45 9.81
N THR A 64 -3.74 -12.35 10.02
CA THR A 64 -3.13 -11.08 10.42
C THR A 64 -3.88 -10.46 11.58
N VAL A 65 -3.13 -9.84 12.49
CA VAL A 65 -3.72 -8.98 13.51
C VAL A 65 -3.97 -7.64 12.85
N VAL A 66 -5.24 -7.36 12.55
CA VAL A 66 -5.66 -6.06 12.00
C VAL A 66 -5.29 -4.98 13.01
N LYS A 67 -4.22 -4.24 12.75
CA LYS A 67 -3.95 -3.01 13.50
C LYS A 67 -5.05 -2.02 13.13
N GLU A 68 -5.84 -1.63 14.12
CA GLU A 68 -6.82 -0.57 13.93
C GLU A 68 -6.14 0.67 13.35
N GLU A 69 -6.69 1.19 12.25
CA GLU A 69 -6.19 2.43 11.69
C GLU A 69 -6.29 3.55 12.74
N VAL A 70 -5.22 4.31 12.87
CA VAL A 70 -5.18 5.40 13.83
C VAL A 70 -6.15 6.51 13.38
N LYS A 71 -7.30 6.59 14.05
CA LYS A 71 -8.38 7.53 13.74
C LYS A 71 -8.00 9.00 13.92
N ASN A 72 -6.98 9.32 14.72
CA ASN A 72 -6.56 10.70 14.98
C ASN A 72 -5.66 11.25 13.85
N PRO A 73 -6.09 12.30 13.13
CA PRO A 73 -5.33 12.87 12.00
C PRO A 73 -3.90 13.27 12.36
N LYS A 74 -3.68 13.80 13.58
CA LYS A 74 -2.36 14.21 14.06
C LYS A 74 -1.41 13.03 14.21
N LYS A 75 -1.92 11.89 14.71
CA LYS A 75 -1.12 10.66 14.82
C LYS A 75 -0.82 10.08 13.44
N ARG A 76 -1.81 10.05 12.54
CA ARG A 76 -1.63 9.60 11.14
C ARG A 76 -0.53 10.41 10.42
N GLN A 77 -0.58 11.74 10.51
CA GLN A 77 0.47 12.59 9.94
C GLN A 77 1.85 12.30 10.54
N LYS A 78 1.95 12.07 11.85
CA LYS A 78 3.21 11.71 12.51
C LYS A 78 3.76 10.37 12.04
N GLU A 79 2.89 9.38 11.81
CA GLU A 79 3.29 8.07 11.27
C GLU A 79 3.79 8.17 9.83
N ILE A 80 3.11 8.95 8.97
CA ILE A 80 3.56 9.23 7.60
C ILE A 80 4.95 9.86 7.63
N HIS A 81 5.17 10.90 8.46
CA HIS A 81 6.48 11.54 8.59
C HIS A 81 7.54 10.57 9.10
N LYS A 82 7.21 9.70 10.06
CA LYS A 82 8.13 8.68 10.57
C LYS A 82 8.53 7.68 9.48
N GLN A 83 7.56 7.21 8.69
CA GLN A 83 7.80 6.29 7.58
C GLN A 83 8.66 6.92 6.49
N MET A 84 8.41 8.18 6.12
CA MET A 84 9.25 8.91 5.15
C MET A 84 10.66 9.16 5.69
N SER A 85 10.81 9.49 6.98
CA SER A 85 12.11 9.76 7.60
C SER A 85 13.02 8.53 7.68
N ALA A 86 12.45 7.31 7.73
CA ALA A 86 13.21 6.07 7.81
C ALA A 86 13.89 5.69 6.47
N LYS A 87 13.55 6.34 5.35
CA LYS A 87 14.07 6.02 4.00
C LYS A 87 15.34 6.81 3.61
N GLY A 88 15.83 7.70 4.47
CA GLY A 88 17.06 8.46 4.23
C GLY A 88 18.27 7.81 4.90
N ILE A 89 18.97 6.90 4.22
CA ILE A 89 20.36 6.58 4.57
C ILE A 89 21.18 7.79 4.13
N GLY A 90 21.31 8.78 5.02
CA GLY A 90 22.39 9.75 4.90
C GLY A 90 23.69 9.04 5.27
N THR A 91 24.40 8.51 4.28
CA THR A 91 25.83 8.23 4.47
C THR A 91 26.52 9.58 4.60
N LYS A 92 26.72 10.05 5.84
CA LYS A 92 27.68 11.12 6.11
C LYS A 92 29.08 10.53 6.01
N SER A 93 29.86 11.03 5.05
CA SER A 93 31.32 11.07 5.12
C SER A 93 31.77 12.05 6.20
#